data_AF-A0A5Z1V2M0-F1
#
_entry.id   AF-A0A5Z1V2M0-F1
#
_cell.length_a   1.000
_cell.length_b   1.000
_cell.length_c   1.000
_cell.angle_alpha   90.00
_cell.angle_beta   90.00
_cell.angle_gamma   90.00
#
_symmetry.space_group_name_H-M   'P 1'
#
loop_
_entity.id
_entity.type
_entity.pdbx_description
1 polymer ?
#
loop_
_entity_poly.entity_id
_entity_poly.type
_entity_poly.pdbx_seq_one_letter_code
_entity_poly.pdbx_strand_id
1 'polypeptide(L)'
;ANTTSFNGKQLLSGNFTNQEFQIGASSNQTIKATIGATQSSKIGVTRFETGAQSFTSGVVGLTIKNYNGIEDFKFDNVVISTSVGTGLGALAEEINKSADKTGVRATYDVKTTGVYAIKEGTTS
;
A
#
# COMPACT_ATOMS: atom_id res chain seq x y z
N ALA A 1 -13.53 16.79 11.46
CA ALA A 1 -14.43 15.66 11.74
C ALA A 1 -15.35 15.87 12.94
N ASN A 2 -14.95 16.60 14.00
CA ASN A 2 -15.69 16.64 15.28
C ASN A 2 -16.77 17.73 15.40
N THR A 3 -16.89 18.63 14.41
CA THR A 3 -17.77 19.80 14.48
C THR A 3 -18.97 19.69 13.53
N THR A 4 -18.82 19.00 12.40
CA THR A 4 -19.88 18.81 11.41
C THR A 4 -21.01 17.97 12.00
N SER A 5 -22.11 18.64 12.34
CA SER A 5 -23.28 18.02 12.95
C SER A 5 -24.57 18.54 12.32
N PHE A 6 -25.61 17.71 12.37
CA PHE A 6 -26.97 18.10 12.01
C PHE A 6 -27.90 17.73 13.16
N ASN A 7 -28.60 18.73 13.70
CA ASN A 7 -29.52 18.55 14.82
C ASN A 7 -28.90 17.79 16.01
N GLY A 8 -27.65 18.13 16.36
CA GLY A 8 -26.88 17.48 17.43
C GLY A 8 -26.27 16.12 17.09
N LYS A 9 -26.55 15.56 15.90
CA LYS A 9 -25.93 14.31 15.44
C LYS A 9 -24.64 14.62 14.67
N GLN A 10 -23.51 14.16 15.21
CA GLN A 10 -22.22 14.25 14.53
C GLN A 10 -22.22 13.36 13.28
N LEU A 11 -21.90 13.95 12.12
CA LEU A 11 -22.00 13.26 10.84
C LEU A 11 -20.70 12.53 10.46
N LEU A 12 -19.56 13.14 10.80
CA LEU A 12 -18.24 12.75 10.27
C LEU A 12 -17.35 12.03 11.29
N SER A 13 -17.85 11.83 12.50
CA SER A 13 -17.09 11.20 13.60
C SER A 13 -17.01 9.68 13.50
N GLY A 14 -17.85 9.05 12.66
CA GLY A 14 -18.03 7.60 12.58
C GLY A 14 -19.21 7.08 13.40
N ASN A 15 -19.94 7.94 14.12
CA ASN A 15 -21.12 7.55 14.89
C ASN A 15 -22.43 7.58 14.07
N PHE A 16 -22.38 8.08 12.84
CA PHE A 16 -23.54 8.17 11.95
C PHE A 16 -23.67 6.88 11.13
N THR A 17 -24.03 5.78 11.80
CA THR A 17 -24.08 4.44 11.20
C THR A 17 -25.48 3.84 11.32
N ASN A 18 -25.96 3.19 10.25
CA ASN A 18 -27.29 2.56 10.22
C ASN A 18 -28.44 3.54 10.52
N GLN A 19 -28.31 4.80 10.07
CA GLN A 19 -29.36 5.79 10.22
C GLN A 19 -30.48 5.53 9.20
N GLU A 20 -31.71 5.39 9.67
CA GLU A 20 -32.88 5.15 8.82
C GLU A 20 -33.70 6.43 8.61
N PHE A 21 -34.13 6.65 7.37
CA PHE A 21 -34.97 7.77 6.97
C PHE A 21 -36.22 7.21 6.29
N GLN A 22 -37.38 7.32 6.94
CA GLN A 22 -38.67 6.93 6.36
C GLN A 22 -39.02 7.85 5.19
N ILE A 23 -39.25 7.27 4.02
CA ILE A 23 -39.57 7.99 2.79
C ILE A 23 -40.89 7.57 2.16
N GLY A 24 -41.49 6.47 2.62
CA GLY A 24 -42.72 5.94 2.07
C GLY A 24 -43.94 6.10 2.98
N ALA A 25 -45.12 5.84 2.42
CA ALA A 25 -46.40 5.96 3.13
C ALA A 25 -46.67 4.79 4.10
N SER A 26 -46.02 3.64 3.88
CA SER A 26 -46.15 2.45 4.74
C SER A 26 -44.91 2.24 5.61
N SER A 27 -45.08 1.63 6.79
CA SER A 27 -43.98 1.35 7.72
C SER A 27 -42.83 0.59 7.05
N ASN A 28 -41.60 0.89 7.47
CA ASN A 28 -40.35 0.27 7.01
C ASN A 28 -39.95 0.58 5.56
N GLN A 29 -40.59 1.57 4.92
CA GLN A 29 -40.13 2.12 3.64
C GLN A 29 -39.07 3.21 3.91
N THR A 30 -37.85 2.78 4.22
CA THR A 30 -36.74 3.64 4.65
C THR A 30 -35.53 3.58 3.72
N ILE A 31 -34.74 4.67 3.69
CA ILE A 31 -33.37 4.67 3.20
C ILE A 31 -32.42 4.53 4.38
N LYS A 32 -31.38 3.71 4.23
CA LYS A 32 -30.30 3.58 5.22
C LYS A 32 -29.09 4.41 4.80
N ALA A 33 -28.59 5.23 5.71
CA ALA A 33 -27.35 5.97 5.53
C ALA A 33 -26.34 5.59 6.60
N THR A 34 -25.12 5.29 6.16
CA THR A 34 -23.96 5.03 7.00
C THR A 34 -22.82 5.90 6.49
N ILE A 35 -22.33 6.81 7.33
CA ILE A 35 -21.20 7.68 7.02
C ILE A 35 -20.00 7.19 7.84
N GLY A 36 -18.92 6.84 7.13
CA GLY A 36 -17.67 6.39 7.75
C GLY A 36 -16.97 7.49 8.56
N ALA A 37 -16.05 7.09 9.43
CA ALA A 37 -15.23 8.04 10.19
C ALA A 37 -14.24 8.76 9.28
N THR A 38 -14.15 10.09 9.41
CA THR A 38 -13.20 10.93 8.64
C THR A 38 -12.19 11.64 9.55
N GLN A 39 -12.02 11.14 10.77
CA GLN A 39 -11.04 11.65 11.71
C GLN A 39 -9.62 11.39 11.19
N SER A 40 -8.69 12.31 11.42
CA SER A 40 -7.30 12.21 10.94
C SER A 40 -6.58 10.95 11.42
N SER A 41 -6.93 10.43 12.60
CA SER A 41 -6.39 9.18 13.14
C SER A 41 -6.93 7.90 12.49
N LYS A 42 -7.99 8.00 11.67
CA LYS A 42 -8.66 6.87 11.00
C LYS A 42 -8.40 6.84 9.49
N ILE A 43 -8.00 7.98 8.91
CA ILE A 43 -7.73 8.12 7.48
C ILE A 43 -6.21 8.21 7.24
N GLY A 44 -5.78 8.05 5.98
CA GLY A 44 -4.35 8.14 5.65
C GLY A 44 -3.52 6.95 6.13
N VAL A 45 -4.15 5.78 6.31
CA VAL A 45 -3.44 4.55 6.67
C VAL A 45 -2.76 3.98 5.45
N THR A 46 -1.43 3.88 5.49
CA THR A 46 -0.61 3.22 4.47
C THR A 46 0.12 2.03 5.08
N ARG A 47 0.44 1.02 4.26
CA ARG A 47 1.25 -0.13 4.66
C ARG A 47 2.64 0.01 4.05
N PHE A 48 3.67 -0.25 4.86
CA PHE A 48 5.06 -0.27 4.42
C PHE A 48 5.70 -1.62 4.76
N GLU A 49 6.47 -2.15 3.84
CA GLU A 49 7.21 -3.41 3.99
C GLU A 49 8.61 -3.23 3.41
N THR A 50 9.62 -3.75 4.11
CA THR A 50 11.02 -3.72 3.68
C THR A 50 11.66 -5.07 4.01
N GLY A 51 12.22 -5.73 3.01
CA GLY A 51 12.95 -6.99 3.20
C GLY A 51 14.37 -6.78 3.76
N ALA A 52 15.02 -7.89 4.12
CA ALA A 52 16.45 -7.87 4.46
C ALA A 52 17.31 -7.52 3.24
N GLN A 53 18.56 -7.10 3.49
CA GLN A 53 19.53 -6.87 2.43
C GLN A 53 19.79 -8.18 1.66
N SER A 54 19.53 -8.18 0.36
CA SER A 54 19.84 -9.33 -0.50
C SER A 54 21.32 -9.33 -0.88
N PHE A 55 21.98 -10.46 -0.67
CA PHE A 55 23.36 -10.72 -1.09
C PHE A 55 23.45 -11.71 -2.25
N THR A 56 22.31 -12.20 -2.74
CA THR A 56 22.24 -13.22 -3.77
C THR A 56 21.72 -12.66 -5.10
N SER A 57 22.29 -13.15 -6.19
CA SER A 57 21.84 -12.92 -7.56
C SER A 57 20.95 -14.07 -8.03
N GLY A 58 20.13 -13.82 -9.05
CA GLY A 58 19.30 -14.86 -9.66
C GLY A 58 18.05 -14.32 -10.34
N VAL A 59 17.22 -15.22 -10.86
CA VAL A 59 15.91 -14.88 -11.42
C VAL A 59 14.87 -14.88 -10.31
N VAL A 60 14.12 -13.79 -10.19
CA VAL A 60 13.05 -13.61 -9.21
C VAL A 60 11.71 -13.54 -9.94
N GLY A 61 10.74 -14.33 -9.48
CA GLY A 61 9.33 -14.21 -9.88
C GLY A 61 8.49 -13.85 -8.66
N LEU A 62 7.89 -12.66 -8.67
CA LEU A 62 7.06 -12.18 -7.57
C LEU A 62 5.59 -12.54 -7.82
N THR A 63 4.85 -12.84 -6.75
CA THR A 63 3.39 -12.99 -6.80
C THR A 63 2.76 -12.30 -5.60
N ILE A 64 1.90 -11.31 -5.84
CA ILE A 64 1.03 -10.75 -4.80
C ILE A 64 -0.16 -11.69 -4.66
N LYS A 65 -0.35 -12.23 -3.46
CA LYS A 65 -1.49 -13.08 -3.17
C LYS A 65 -2.75 -12.26 -2.98
N ASN A 66 -3.86 -12.72 -3.54
CA ASN A 66 -5.18 -12.13 -3.35
C ASN A 66 -5.24 -10.62 -3.60
N TYR A 67 -4.69 -10.14 -4.73
CA TYR A 67 -4.49 -8.69 -4.94
C TYR A 67 -5.80 -7.89 -5.03
N ASN A 68 -6.90 -8.54 -5.44
CA ASN A 68 -8.22 -7.92 -5.63
C ASN A 68 -9.34 -8.58 -4.81
N GLY A 69 -9.03 -9.51 -3.91
CA GLY A 69 -10.01 -10.28 -3.15
C GLY A 69 -10.49 -11.58 -3.81
N ILE A 70 -10.01 -11.93 -5.00
CA ILE A 70 -10.41 -13.12 -5.76
C ILE A 70 -9.19 -13.95 -6.21
N GLU A 71 -8.19 -13.33 -6.81
CA GLU A 71 -7.09 -14.03 -7.48
C GLU A 71 -5.69 -13.48 -7.11
N ASP A 72 -4.65 -14.19 -7.53
CA ASP A 72 -3.25 -13.80 -7.35
C ASP A 72 -2.73 -12.97 -8.54
N PHE A 73 -1.83 -12.03 -8.28
CA PHE A 73 -1.14 -11.26 -9.31
C PHE A 73 0.31 -11.74 -9.46
N LYS A 74 0.64 -12.34 -10.61
CA LYS A 74 2.00 -12.80 -10.91
C LYS A 74 2.72 -11.78 -11.81
N PHE A 75 3.91 -11.36 -11.39
CA PHE A 75 4.78 -10.51 -12.21
C PHE A 75 5.62 -11.35 -13.18
N ASP A 76 6.10 -10.69 -14.23
CA ASP A 76 7.13 -11.27 -15.09
C ASP A 76 8.42 -11.50 -14.31
N ASN A 77 9.20 -12.50 -14.75
CA ASN A 77 10.47 -12.82 -14.10
C ASN A 77 11.48 -11.70 -14.32
N VAL A 78 12.17 -11.29 -13.25
CA VAL A 78 13.21 -10.26 -13.28
C VAL A 78 14.55 -10.85 -12.87
N VAL A 79 15.61 -10.51 -13.60
CA VAL A 79 16.98 -10.92 -13.27
C VAL A 79 17.60 -9.95 -12.28
N ILE A 80 18.18 -10.48 -11.21
CA ILE A 80 18.98 -9.73 -10.24
C ILE A 80 20.46 -10.03 -10.50
N SER A 81 21.19 -9.06 -11.06
CA SER A 81 22.64 -9.11 -11.26
C SER A 81 23.21 -7.69 -11.30
N THR A 82 24.46 -7.55 -11.76
CA THR A 82 25.18 -6.27 -11.86
C THR A 82 25.09 -5.61 -13.24
N SER A 83 24.37 -6.22 -14.18
CA SER A 83 24.24 -5.72 -15.56
C SER A 83 23.17 -4.63 -15.68
N VAL A 84 23.29 -3.80 -16.72
CA VAL A 84 22.22 -2.85 -17.10
C VAL A 84 20.92 -3.62 -17.39
N GLY A 85 19.78 -3.07 -16.92
CA GLY A 85 18.47 -3.70 -17.08
C GLY A 85 18.20 -4.86 -16.11
N THR A 86 19.05 -5.04 -15.09
CA THR A 86 18.88 -6.05 -14.04
C THR A 86 18.93 -5.41 -12.65
N GLY A 87 18.64 -6.18 -11.61
CA GLY A 87 18.74 -5.75 -10.22
C GLY A 87 17.44 -5.20 -9.63
N LEU A 88 17.53 -4.63 -8.43
CA LEU A 88 16.34 -4.14 -7.69
C LEU A 88 15.64 -2.98 -8.40
N GLY A 89 16.35 -2.21 -9.23
CA GLY A 89 15.75 -1.17 -10.07
C GLY A 89 14.79 -1.74 -11.11
N ALA A 90 15.23 -2.75 -11.87
CA ALA A 90 14.38 -3.43 -12.85
C ALA A 90 13.16 -4.09 -12.19
N LEU A 91 13.33 -4.66 -10.98
CA LEU A 91 12.22 -5.24 -10.23
C LEU A 91 11.23 -4.16 -9.77
N ALA A 92 11.71 -3.01 -9.29
CA ALA A 92 10.86 -1.91 -8.89
C ALA A 92 10.09 -1.32 -10.08
N GLU A 93 10.70 -1.22 -11.25
CA GLU A 93 10.03 -0.80 -12.49
C GLU A 93 8.90 -1.76 -12.86
N GLU A 94 9.16 -3.07 -12.83
CA GLU A 94 8.15 -4.08 -13.15
C GLU A 94 6.96 -4.05 -12.17
N ILE A 95 7.23 -3.88 -10.86
CA ILE A 95 6.17 -3.69 -9.86
C ILE A 95 5.37 -2.43 -10.15
N ASN A 96 6.04 -1.31 -10.39
CA ASN A 96 5.40 -0.01 -10.56
C ASN A 96 4.61 0.11 -11.87
N LYS A 97 4.92 -0.70 -12.89
CA LYS A 97 4.18 -0.78 -14.16
C LYS A 97 2.72 -1.19 -13.97
N SER A 98 2.42 -1.93 -12.90
CA SER A 98 1.06 -2.39 -12.54
C SER A 98 0.58 -1.83 -11.21
N ALA A 99 1.12 -0.68 -10.77
CA ALA A 99 0.77 -0.06 -9.49
C ALA A 99 -0.69 0.43 -9.44
N ASP A 100 -1.27 0.80 -10.59
CA ASP A 100 -2.68 1.19 -10.73
C ASP A 100 -3.63 0.01 -10.47
N LYS A 101 -3.21 -1.21 -10.80
CA LYS A 101 -4.00 -2.43 -10.61
C LYS A 101 -3.82 -3.05 -9.23
N THR A 102 -2.57 -3.12 -8.78
CA THR A 102 -2.21 -3.84 -7.55
C THR A 102 -2.30 -2.98 -6.29
N GLY A 103 -2.26 -1.66 -6.44
CA GLY A 103 -2.13 -0.73 -5.31
C GLY A 103 -0.75 -0.78 -4.61
N VAL A 104 0.20 -1.58 -5.13
CA VAL A 104 1.55 -1.72 -4.59
C VAL A 104 2.53 -0.88 -5.39
N ARG A 105 3.35 -0.10 -4.70
CA ARG A 105 4.47 0.65 -5.28
C ARG A 105 5.77 0.20 -4.63
N ALA A 106 6.81 0.08 -5.44
CA ALA A 106 8.13 -0.34 -4.99
C ALA A 106 9.17 0.77 -5.20
N THR A 107 10.13 0.81 -4.29
CA THR A 107 11.36 1.59 -4.41
C THR A 107 12.52 0.74 -3.90
N TYR A 108 13.74 1.16 -4.17
CA TYR A 108 14.95 0.43 -3.80
C TYR A 108 16.00 1.38 -3.23
N ASP A 109 16.85 0.85 -2.35
CA ASP A 109 18.06 1.52 -1.90
C ASP A 109 19.22 0.52 -1.98
N VAL A 110 20.17 0.76 -2.89
CA VAL A 110 21.34 -0.10 -3.11
C VAL A 110 22.58 0.66 -2.69
N LYS A 111 22.99 0.42 -1.44
CA LYS A 111 24.17 1.03 -0.83
C LYS A 111 24.99 -0.03 -0.11
N THR A 112 26.31 0.10 -0.18
CA THR A 112 27.25 -0.64 0.65
C THR A 112 28.04 0.37 1.47
N THR A 113 27.86 0.34 2.78
CA THR A 113 28.51 1.26 3.71
C THR A 113 29.48 0.49 4.58
N GLY A 114 30.74 0.91 4.60
CA GLY A 114 31.74 0.36 5.52
C GLY A 114 31.41 0.71 6.97
N VAL A 115 31.83 -0.14 7.91
CA VAL A 115 31.56 0.04 9.35
C VAL A 115 32.58 0.95 10.05
N TYR A 116 33.75 1.18 9.44
CA TYR A 116 34.84 1.98 10.02
C TYR A 116 35.26 3.11 9.09
N ALA A 117 35.89 4.14 9.67
CA ALA A 117 36.61 5.14 8.90
C ALA A 117 37.71 4.48 8.04
N ILE A 118 37.97 5.07 6.87
CA ILE A 118 38.99 4.58 5.94
C ILE A 118 40.35 4.61 6.63
N LYS A 119 41.06 3.48 6.58
CA LYS A 119 42.46 3.32 7.03
C LYS A 119 43.35 3.09 5.81
N GLU A 120 44.66 3.19 5.99
CA GLU A 120 45.64 2.81 4.96
C GLU A 120 45.42 1.37 4.50
N GLY A 121 45.51 1.13 3.19
CA GLY A 121 45.33 -0.18 2.58
C GLY A 121 45.74 -0.17 1.10
N THR A 122 45.77 -1.35 0.48
CA THR A 122 46.08 -1.51 -0.94
C THR A 122 44.81 -1.81 -1.74
N THR A 123 44.73 -1.30 -2.96
CA THR A 123 43.73 -1.74 -3.94
C THR A 123 44.41 -2.69 -4.92
N SER A 124 43.70 -3.74 -5.31
CA SER A 124 44.14 -4.73 -6.30
C SER A 124 43.69 -4.35 -7.70
#